data_AF-D3P8G7-F1
#
_entry.id   AF-D3P8G7-F1
#
_cell.length_a   1.000
_cell.length_b   1.000
_cell.length_c   1.000
_cell.angle_alpha   90.00
_cell.angle_beta   90.00
_cell.angle_gamma   90.00
#
_symmetry.space_group_name_H-M   'P 1'
#
loop_
_entity.id
_entity.type
_entity.pdbx_description
1 polymer ?
#
loop_
_entity_poly.entity_id
_entity_poly.type
_entity_poly.pdbx_seq_one_letter_code
_entity_poly.pdbx_strand_id
1 'polypeptide(L)'
;MTIEPPQDDHIPELYADGVFDIGFGNGMVRIDLYSLSALRKDDNGQPLPAIRQRVVMSLPGFLASLSALEGMRQRLEAAGVLPPGAAAAPVASAPPAFQNPVRATAQPASPATPVPPPGRPRSPNFG
;
A
#
# COMPACT_ATOMS: atom_id res chain seq x y z
N MET A 1 -4.77 -13.51 46.52
CA MET A 1 -5.25 -13.02 45.22
C MET A 1 -4.02 -12.74 44.38
N THR A 2 -3.73 -13.57 43.38
CA THR A 2 -2.70 -13.28 42.37
C THR A 2 -3.29 -12.24 41.44
N ILE A 3 -2.75 -11.02 41.46
CA ILE A 3 -3.11 -9.99 40.48
C ILE A 3 -2.27 -10.33 39.25
N GLU A 4 -2.93 -10.91 38.24
CA GLU A 4 -2.32 -11.10 36.93
C GLU A 4 -1.95 -9.71 36.37
N PRO A 5 -0.71 -9.50 35.88
CA PRO A 5 -0.34 -8.22 35.31
C PRO A 5 -1.27 -7.87 34.14
N PRO A 6 -1.53 -6.57 33.89
CA PRO A 6 -2.37 -6.16 32.76
C PRO A 6 -1.83 -6.78 31.48
N GLN A 7 -2.73 -7.34 30.65
CA GLN A 7 -2.37 -8.02 29.39
C GLN A 7 -1.65 -7.10 28.37
N ASP A 8 -1.56 -5.80 28.66
CA ASP A 8 -0.94 -4.78 27.82
C ASP A 8 0.60 -4.84 27.80
N ASP A 9 1.23 -5.73 28.59
CA ASP A 9 2.68 -5.79 28.78
C ASP A 9 3.45 -6.48 27.62
N HIS A 10 2.74 -7.03 26.62
CA HIS A 10 3.35 -7.71 25.48
C HIS A 10 2.91 -7.08 24.16
N ILE A 11 3.34 -5.84 23.92
CA ILE A 11 3.23 -5.23 22.59
C ILE A 11 4.23 -5.93 21.68
N PRO A 12 3.79 -6.68 20.65
CA PRO A 12 4.71 -7.35 19.74
C PRO A 12 5.51 -6.31 18.96
N GLU A 13 6.84 -6.42 19.01
CA GLU A 13 7.72 -5.58 18.20
C GLU A 13 7.79 -6.10 16.77
N LEU A 14 7.79 -5.17 15.82
CA LEU A 14 7.92 -5.47 14.40
C LEU A 14 9.07 -4.67 13.81
N TYR A 15 10.01 -5.38 13.18
CA TYR A 15 10.99 -4.74 12.32
C TYR A 15 10.36 -4.29 11.00
N ALA A 16 10.62 -3.04 10.61
CA ALA A 16 10.24 -2.48 9.32
C ALA A 16 11.40 -1.64 8.76
N ASP A 17 11.69 -1.78 7.47
CA ASP A 17 12.68 -0.95 6.77
C ASP A 17 12.15 0.47 6.56
N GLY A 18 10.82 0.61 6.46
CA GLY A 18 10.17 1.90 6.31
C GLY A 18 8.71 1.81 5.92
N VAL A 19 8.20 2.93 5.40
CA VAL A 19 6.84 3.06 4.87
C VAL A 19 6.85 2.76 3.38
N PHE A 20 6.00 1.84 2.95
CA PHE A 20 5.80 1.47 1.55
C PHE A 20 4.79 2.39 0.88
N ASP A 21 3.65 2.62 1.54
CA ASP A 21 2.56 3.46 1.03
C ASP A 21 1.81 4.15 2.18
N ILE A 22 1.23 5.32 1.87
CA ILE A 22 0.31 6.03 2.74
C ILE A 22 -0.95 6.38 1.95
N GLY A 23 -2.06 5.74 2.29
CA GLY A 23 -3.37 5.99 1.69
C GLY A 23 -4.30 6.77 2.60
N PHE A 24 -5.16 7.60 2.02
CA PHE A 24 -6.28 8.24 2.71
C PHE A 24 -7.61 7.91 2.02
N GLY A 25 -8.59 7.46 2.80
CA GLY A 25 -9.92 7.15 2.29
C GLY A 25 -10.92 6.92 3.41
N ASN A 26 -12.18 7.30 3.18
CA ASN A 26 -13.26 7.17 4.15
C ASN A 26 -12.92 7.77 5.53
N GLY A 27 -12.17 8.88 5.57
CA GLY A 27 -11.75 9.55 6.81
C GLY A 27 -10.61 8.87 7.58
N MET A 28 -10.03 7.80 7.02
CA MET A 28 -8.98 7.01 7.64
C MET A 28 -7.68 7.11 6.86
N VAL A 29 -6.57 7.14 7.58
CA VAL A 29 -5.21 7.02 7.03
C VAL A 29 -4.74 5.57 7.20
N ARG A 30 -4.15 5.01 6.15
CA ARG A 30 -3.54 3.68 6.14
C ARG A 30 -2.07 3.83 5.82
N ILE A 31 -1.20 3.27 6.66
CA ILE A 31 0.24 3.25 6.48
C ILE A 31 0.66 1.79 6.32
N ASP A 32 1.27 1.46 5.19
CA ASP A 32 1.84 0.14 4.95
C ASP A 32 3.34 0.16 5.29
N LEU A 33 3.74 -0.63 6.28
CA LEU A 33 5.13 -0.85 6.63
C LEU A 33 5.68 -2.04 5.84
N TYR A 34 6.89 -1.93 5.31
CA TYR A 34 7.53 -3.02 4.58
C TYR A 34 8.88 -3.43 5.16
N SER A 35 9.28 -4.64 4.79
CA SER A 35 10.68 -5.02 4.80
C SER A 35 11.06 -5.69 3.48
N LEU A 36 12.35 -5.71 3.14
CA LEU A 36 12.87 -6.48 2.03
C LEU A 36 12.63 -7.98 2.25
N SER A 37 12.14 -8.67 1.22
CA SER A 37 11.82 -10.09 1.28
C SER A 37 13.08 -10.94 1.13
N ALA A 38 13.34 -11.84 2.07
CA ALA A 38 14.39 -12.85 1.93
C ALA A 38 14.08 -13.90 0.85
N LEU A 39 12.79 -14.10 0.52
CA LEU A 39 12.31 -15.18 -0.35
C LEU A 39 11.96 -14.70 -1.77
N ARG A 40 11.50 -13.46 -1.91
CA ARG A 40 11.08 -12.91 -3.20
C ARG A 40 12.13 -11.94 -3.71
N LYS A 41 12.59 -12.18 -4.93
CA LYS A 41 13.60 -11.38 -5.62
C LYS A 41 13.08 -10.97 -7.00
N ASP A 42 13.59 -9.86 -7.52
CA ASP A 42 13.38 -9.45 -8.92
C ASP A 42 14.29 -10.25 -9.88
N ASP A 43 14.18 -9.95 -11.17
CA ASP A 43 14.98 -10.60 -12.22
C ASP A 43 16.49 -10.35 -12.08
N ASN A 44 16.90 -9.32 -11.34
CA ASN A 44 18.29 -8.99 -11.04
C ASN A 44 18.77 -9.62 -9.72
N GLY A 45 17.93 -10.43 -9.06
CA GLY A 45 18.24 -11.08 -7.79
C GLY A 45 18.13 -10.17 -6.57
N GLN A 46 17.57 -8.96 -6.70
CA GLN A 46 17.38 -8.02 -5.60
C GLN A 46 16.11 -8.33 -4.81
N PRO A 47 16.16 -8.28 -3.46
CA PRO A 47 14.99 -8.49 -2.61
C PRO A 47 13.83 -7.54 -2.96
N LEU A 48 12.64 -8.10 -3.13
CA LEU A 48 11.43 -7.32 -3.34
C LEU A 48 10.83 -6.85 -1.99
N PRO A 49 10.29 -5.62 -1.91
CA PRO A 49 9.52 -5.19 -0.74
C PRO A 49 8.35 -6.12 -0.43
N ALA A 50 8.15 -6.41 0.85
CA ALA A 50 7.01 -7.16 1.36
C ALA A 50 6.36 -6.41 2.53
N ILE A 51 5.05 -6.14 2.40
CA ILE A 51 4.27 -5.51 3.47
C ILE A 51 4.26 -6.44 4.69
N ARG A 52 4.64 -5.89 5.85
CA ARG A 52 4.70 -6.61 7.13
C ARG A 52 3.55 -6.24 8.05
N GLN A 53 3.13 -4.98 8.02
CA GLN A 53 2.04 -4.49 8.84
C GLN A 53 1.35 -3.32 8.15
N ARG A 54 0.03 -3.27 8.32
CA ARG A 54 -0.77 -2.11 7.99
C ARG A 54 -1.23 -1.45 9.28
N VAL A 55 -0.93 -0.17 9.44
CA VAL A 55 -1.45 0.65 10.52
C VAL A 55 -2.60 1.47 9.95
N VAL A 56 -3.77 1.41 10.58
CA VAL A 56 -4.94 2.20 10.18
C VAL A 56 -5.35 3.09 11.33
N MET A 57 -5.48 4.38 11.07
CA MET A 57 -5.80 5.39 12.09
C MET A 57 -6.73 6.46 11.53
N SER A 58 -7.41 7.18 12.42
CA SER A 58 -8.20 8.34 12.04
C SER A 58 -7.30 9.50 11.61
N LEU A 59 -7.86 10.49 10.89
CA LEU A 59 -7.12 11.71 10.54
C LEU A 59 -6.55 12.44 11.78
N PRO A 60 -7.29 12.64 12.89
CA PRO A 60 -6.70 13.20 14.12
C PRO A 60 -5.55 12.36 14.69
N GLY A 61 -5.68 11.03 14.67
CA GLY A 61 -4.62 10.13 15.14
C GLY A 61 -3.34 10.29 14.30
N PHE A 62 -3.48 10.37 12.98
CA PHE A 62 -2.36 10.61 12.07
C PHE A 62 -1.65 11.93 12.33
N LEU A 63 -2.39 13.03 12.52
CA LEU A 63 -1.78 14.34 12.80
C LEU A 63 -1.01 14.33 14.14
N ALA A 64 -1.54 13.65 15.15
CA ALA A 64 -0.84 13.47 16.42
C ALA A 64 0.45 12.65 16.25
N SER A 65 0.39 11.54 15.49
CA SER A 65 1.57 10.72 15.19
C SER A 65 2.63 11.50 14.39
N LEU A 66 2.23 12.31 13.40
CA LEU A 66 3.14 13.14 12.63
C LEU A 66 3.89 14.12 13.53
N SER A 67 3.18 14.82 14.41
CA SER A 67 3.80 15.74 15.38
C SER A 67 4.80 15.02 16.30
N ALA A 68 4.47 13.82 16.77
CA ALA A 68 5.38 13.02 17.59
C ALA A 68 6.65 12.60 16.81
N LEU A 69 6.52 12.19 15.55
CA LEU A 69 7.65 11.83 14.68
C LEU A 69 8.54 13.04 14.38
N GLU A 70 7.96 14.21 14.12
CA GLU A 70 8.72 15.46 13.94
C GLU A 70 9.48 15.85 15.21
N GLY A 71 8.83 15.73 16.38
CA GLY A 71 9.48 15.96 17.67
C GLY A 71 10.65 14.99 17.92
N MET A 72 10.50 13.72 17.52
CA MET A 72 11.59 12.75 17.58
C MET A 72 12.75 13.14 16.65
N ARG A 73 12.47 13.58 15.42
CA ARG A 73 13.50 14.07 14.49
C ARG A 73 14.32 15.20 15.11
N GLN A 74 13.66 16.20 15.69
CA GLN A 74 14.34 17.33 16.35
C GLN A 74 15.25 16.87 17.49
N ARG A 75 14.83 15.87 18.27
CA ARG A 75 15.68 15.29 19.33
C ARG A 75 16.89 14.56 18.77
N LEU A 76 16.73 13.83 17.67
CA LEU A 76 17.84 13.14 16.99
C LEU A 76 18.84 14.13 16.37
N GLU A 77 18.37 15.24 15.82
CA GLU A 77 19.21 16.34 15.35
C GLU A 77 19.98 16.97 16.52
N ALA A 78 19.30 17.29 17.62
CA ALA A 78 19.92 17.88 18.81
C ALA A 78 20.97 16.95 19.47
N ALA A 79 20.77 15.63 19.38
CA ALA A 79 21.71 14.63 19.85
C ALA A 79 22.90 14.39 18.90
N GLY A 80 22.92 15.03 17.72
CA GLY A 80 23.95 14.85 16.70
C GLY A 80 23.89 13.51 15.96
N VAL A 81 22.79 12.75 16.11
CA VAL A 81 22.58 11.46 15.43
C VAL A 81 22.13 11.70 13.98
N LEU A 82 21.35 12.75 13.74
CA LEU A 82 20.87 13.14 12.41
C LEU A 82 21.53 14.48 11.99
N PRO A 83 22.07 14.60 10.76
CA PRO A 83 22.55 15.87 10.25
C PRO A 83 21.42 16.91 10.16
N PRO A 84 21.70 18.20 10.43
CA PRO A 84 20.70 19.25 10.28
C PRO A 84 20.17 19.31 8.85
N GLY A 85 18.84 19.32 8.70
CA GLY A 85 18.22 19.41 7.38
C GLY A 85 18.34 18.14 6.53
N ALA A 86 18.68 17.00 7.13
CA ALA A 86 18.59 15.70 6.46
C ALA A 86 17.13 15.44 6.04
N ALA A 87 16.81 15.67 4.78
CA ALA A 87 15.54 15.29 4.19
C ALA A 87 15.58 13.80 3.83
N ALA A 88 14.56 13.04 4.24
CA ALA A 88 14.33 11.73 3.69
C ALA A 88 14.09 11.86 2.18
N ALA A 89 14.74 11.01 1.37
CA ALA A 89 14.46 10.98 -0.06
C ALA A 89 12.97 10.69 -0.25
N PRO A 90 12.27 11.41 -1.16
CA PRO A 90 10.86 11.17 -1.39
C PRO A 90 10.70 9.72 -1.88
N VAL A 91 10.02 8.89 -1.08
CA VAL A 91 9.45 7.65 -1.59
C VAL A 91 8.57 8.06 -2.76
N ALA A 92 8.84 7.51 -3.95
CA ALA A 92 8.12 7.82 -5.18
C ALA A 92 6.65 7.39 -5.01
N SER A 93 5.90 8.25 -4.35
CA SER A 93 4.48 8.10 -4.10
C SER A 93 3.85 8.47 -5.43
N ALA A 94 3.30 7.50 -6.15
CA ALA A 94 2.26 7.84 -7.11
C ALA A 94 1.25 8.72 -6.36
N PRO A 95 0.78 9.84 -6.94
CA PRO A 95 -0.10 10.76 -6.24
C PRO A 95 -1.25 9.96 -5.64
N PRO A 96 -1.62 10.18 -4.36
CA PRO A 96 -2.74 9.47 -3.76
C PRO A 96 -3.92 9.65 -4.69
N ALA A 97 -4.35 8.55 -5.31
CA ALA A 97 -5.60 8.52 -6.03
C ALA A 97 -6.65 8.69 -4.94
N PHE A 98 -7.01 9.95 -4.65
CA PHE A 98 -8.21 10.30 -3.92
C PHE A 98 -9.38 9.82 -4.78
N GLN A 99 -9.66 8.52 -4.70
CA GLN A 99 -10.78 7.91 -5.39
C GLN A 99 -12.03 8.41 -4.69
N ASN A 100 -12.57 9.54 -5.18
CA ASN A 100 -13.95 9.88 -4.95
C ASN A 100 -14.80 8.68 -5.41
N PRO A 101 -15.64 8.06 -4.56
CA PRO A 101 -16.42 6.88 -4.93
C PRO A 101 -17.55 7.18 -5.95
N VAL A 102 -17.59 8.39 -6.53
CA VAL A 102 -18.60 8.81 -7.50
C VAL A 102 -18.00 8.97 -8.90
N ARG A 103 -17.41 7.88 -9.42
CA ARG A 103 -17.22 7.74 -10.87
C ARG A 103 -17.29 6.28 -11.33
N ALA A 104 -18.20 5.52 -10.72
CA ALA A 104 -18.78 4.35 -11.37
C ALA A 104 -19.90 4.82 -12.33
N THR A 105 -19.58 5.66 -13.31
CA THR A 105 -20.44 5.73 -14.50
C THR A 105 -20.09 4.53 -15.35
N ALA A 106 -21.00 3.54 -15.31
CA ALA A 106 -21.05 2.38 -16.18
C ALA A 106 -20.31 2.60 -17.51
N GLN A 107 -19.20 1.90 -17.68
CA GLN A 107 -18.59 1.72 -18.99
C GLN A 107 -19.38 0.57 -19.64
N PRO A 108 -20.22 0.82 -20.66
CA PRO A 108 -20.89 -0.26 -21.36
C PRO A 108 -19.83 -1.12 -22.04
N ALA A 109 -19.92 -2.44 -21.83
CA ALA A 109 -19.07 -3.42 -22.49
C ALA A 109 -19.10 -3.18 -24.01
N SER A 110 -17.93 -3.01 -24.62
CA SER A 110 -17.78 -3.07 -26.07
C SER A 110 -18.26 -4.45 -26.56
N PRO A 111 -19.06 -4.51 -27.64
CA PRO A 111 -19.58 -5.78 -28.13
C PRO A 111 -18.44 -6.62 -28.72
N ALA A 112 -18.40 -7.89 -28.33
CA ALA A 112 -17.54 -8.90 -28.93
C ALA A 112 -17.86 -9.03 -30.43
N THR A 113 -16.83 -9.05 -31.27
CA THR A 113 -16.93 -9.34 -32.71
C THR A 113 -17.53 -10.74 -32.92
N PRO A 114 -18.52 -10.93 -33.81
CA PRO A 114 -19.04 -12.26 -34.10
C PRO A 114 -18.02 -13.02 -34.96
N VAL A 115 -17.62 -14.20 -34.48
CA VAL A 115 -16.90 -15.20 -35.28
C VAL A 115 -17.85 -15.73 -36.37
N PRO A 116 -17.47 -15.73 -37.66
CA PRO A 116 -18.32 -16.27 -38.72
C PRO A 116 -18.42 -17.81 -38.63
N PRO A 117 -19.58 -18.40 -38.95
CA PRO A 117 -19.79 -19.85 -38.83
C PRO A 117 -19.03 -20.62 -39.92
N PRO A 118 -18.62 -21.89 -39.64
CA PRO A 118 -17.95 -22.73 -40.62
C PRO A 118 -18.89 -23.10 -41.78
N GLY A 119 -18.33 -23.10 -42.99
CA GLY A 119 -19.06 -23.25 -44.25
C GLY A 119 -19.86 -24.54 -44.37
N ARG A 120 -21.06 -24.43 -44.95
CA ARG A 120 -21.94 -25.55 -45.27
C ARG A 120 -21.44 -26.26 -46.54
N PRO A 121 -21.47 -27.60 -46.64
CA PRO A 121 -21.02 -28.29 -47.85
C PRO A 121 -21.99 -28.04 -49.02
N ARG A 122 -21.45 -27.78 -50.21
CA ARG A 122 -22.23 -27.69 -51.46
C ARG A 122 -22.88 -29.05 -51.76
N SER A 123 -24.18 -29.06 -51.95
CA SER A 123 -24.93 -30.21 -52.50
C SER A 123 -25.27 -29.93 -53.98
N PRO A 124 -25.36 -30.97 -54.85
CA PRO A 124 -25.30 -30.81 -56.30
C PRO A 124 -26.69 -30.59 -56.91
N ASN A 125 -26.73 -29.74 -57.94
CA ASN A 125 -27.94 -29.45 -58.72
C ASN A 125 -28.32 -30.69 -59.58
N PHE A 126 -29.57 -31.15 -59.46
CA PHE A 126 -30.23 -31.98 -60.47
C PHE A 126 -31.32 -31.11 -61.11
N GLY A 127 -31.31 -31.06 -62.45
CA GLY A 127 -32.18 -30.20 -63.27
C GLY A 127 -33.63 -30.66 -63.37
#